data_AF-A0A1G8HHW2-F1
#
_entry.id   AF-A0A1G8HHW2-F1
#
_cell.length_a   1.000
_cell.length_b   1.000
_cell.length_c   1.000
_cell.angle_alpha   90.00
_cell.angle_beta   90.00
_cell.angle_gamma   90.00
#
_symmetry.space_group_name_H-M   'P 1'
#
loop_
_entity.id
_entity.type
_entity.pdbx_description
1 polymer ?
#
loop_
_entity_poly.entity_id
_entity_poly.type
_entity_poly.pdbx_seq_one_letter_code
_entity_poly.pdbx_strand_id
1 'polypeptide(L)' 'MVQDGRDCSEILIQIAAVKSAVNNIGKVILKDHINHCVVEAVETGDHKTLEDLNTAIDRFMK' A
#
# COMPACT_ATOMS: atom_id res chain seq x y z
N MET A 1 4.22 5.52 -24.67
CA MET A 1 3.19 4.47 -24.88
C MET A 1 1.98 5.00 -25.66
N VAL A 2 1.21 5.95 -25.10
CA VAL A 2 0.04 6.54 -25.79
C VAL A 2 0.47 7.38 -27.00
N GLN A 3 1.46 8.27 -26.81
CA GLN A 3 2.01 9.10 -27.88
C GLN A 3 2.69 8.27 -28.99
N ASP A 4 3.15 7.07 -28.66
CA ASP A 4 3.78 6.13 -29.59
C ASP A 4 2.75 5.25 -30.33
N GLY A 5 1.44 5.46 -30.08
CA GLY A 5 0.37 4.70 -30.72
C GLY A 5 0.31 3.22 -30.36
N ARG A 6 0.82 2.83 -29.17
CA ARG A 6 0.75 1.43 -28.72
C ARG A 6 -0.69 0.97 -28.49
N ASP A 7 -0.92 -0.32 -28.68
CA ASP A 7 -2.23 -0.94 -28.51
C ASP A 7 -2.80 -0.70 -27.10
N CYS A 8 -4.11 -0.43 -27.04
CA CYS A 8 -4.81 -0.13 -25.79
C CYS A 8 -4.70 -1.27 -24.78
N SER A 9 -4.72 -2.53 -25.21
CA SER A 9 -4.58 -3.68 -24.32
C SER A 9 -3.19 -3.75 -23.69
N GLU A 10 -2.13 -3.42 -24.46
CA GLU A 10 -0.78 -3.33 -23.92
C GLU A 10 -0.64 -2.23 -22.87
N ILE A 11 -1.26 -1.07 -23.12
CA ILE A 11 -1.27 0.04 -22.16
C ILE A 11 -1.97 -0.37 -20.86
N LEU A 12 -3.10 -1.07 -20.95
CA LEU A 12 -3.81 -1.60 -19.78
C LEU A 12 -2.96 -2.61 -18.99
N ILE A 13 -2.21 -3.49 -19.68
CA ILE A 13 -1.27 -4.42 -19.03
C ILE A 13 -0.18 -3.65 -18.27
N GLN A 14 0.37 -2.59 -18.85
CA GLN A 14 1.39 -1.78 -18.19
C GLN A 14 0.83 -1.02 -16.97
N ILE A 15 -0.40 -0.49 -17.06
CA ILE A 15 -1.08 0.12 -15.92
C ILE A 15 -1.28 -0.92 -14.79
N ALA A 16 -1.69 -2.14 -15.12
CA ALA A 16 -1.82 -3.22 -14.16
C ALA A 16 -0.46 -3.57 -13.49
N ALA A 17 0.63 -3.56 -14.26
CA ALA A 17 1.97 -3.76 -13.72
C ALA A 17 2.38 -2.66 -12.73
N VAL A 18 2.12 -1.38 -13.05
CA VAL A 18 2.37 -0.25 -12.14
C VAL A 18 1.52 -0.38 -10.87
N LYS A 19 0.23 -0.70 -11.01
CA LYS A 19 -0.67 -0.92 -9.85
C LYS A 19 -0.12 -2.05 -8.95
N SER A 20 0.34 -3.14 -9.53
CA SER A 20 0.96 -4.25 -8.78
C SER A 20 2.23 -3.82 -8.04
N ALA A 21 3.10 -3.06 -8.69
CA ALA A 21 4.32 -2.52 -8.09
C ALA A 21 4.00 -1.59 -6.90
N VAL A 22 3.04 -0.66 -7.07
CA VAL A 22 2.59 0.24 -6.01
C VAL A 22 2.00 -0.55 -4.83
N ASN A 23 1.18 -1.57 -5.10
CA ASN A 23 0.65 -2.44 -4.06
C ASN A 23 1.76 -3.17 -3.29
N ASN A 24 2.81 -3.65 -3.98
CA ASN A 24 3.93 -4.29 -3.30
C ASN A 24 4.71 -3.32 -2.42
N ILE A 25 4.94 -2.09 -2.87
CA ILE A 25 5.56 -1.04 -2.06
C ILE A 25 4.69 -0.73 -0.83
N GLY A 26 3.37 -0.62 -1.00
CA GLY A 26 2.45 -0.43 0.12
C GLY A 26 2.54 -1.53 1.18
N LYS A 27 2.71 -2.80 0.77
CA LYS A 27 2.93 -3.91 1.70
C LYS A 27 4.24 -3.78 2.49
N VAL A 28 5.31 -3.32 1.84
CA VAL A 28 6.60 -3.09 2.50
C VAL A 28 6.46 -2.01 3.57
N ILE A 29 5.81 -0.89 3.24
CA ILE A 29 5.54 0.21 4.19
C ILE A 29 4.66 -0.27 5.34
N LEU A 30 3.59 -1.03 5.05
CA LEU A 30 2.70 -1.57 6.08
C LEU A 30 3.47 -2.48 7.06
N LYS A 31 4.34 -3.36 6.55
CA LYS A 31 5.17 -4.23 7.38
C LYS A 31 6.13 -3.42 8.25
N ASP A 32 6.75 -2.38 7.69
CA ASP A 32 7.65 -1.50 8.43
C ASP A 32 6.93 -0.75 9.56
N HIS A 33 5.74 -0.21 9.28
CA HIS A 33 4.92 0.48 10.27
C HIS A 33 4.46 -0.45 11.40
N ILE A 34 4.13 -1.70 11.09
CA ILE A 34 3.80 -2.72 12.10
C ILE A 34 5.02 -3.01 13.00
N ASN A 35 6.21 -3.15 12.44
CA ASN A 35 7.40 -3.52 13.22
C ASN A 35 7.95 -2.39 14.10
N HIS A 36 7.63 -1.14 13.81
CA HIS A 36 8.14 0.02 14.55
C HIS A 36 7.03 0.70 15.36
N CYS A 37 6.11 1.39 14.69
CA CYS A 37 5.11 2.21 15.35
C CYS A 37 4.10 1.39 16.16
N VAL A 38 3.67 0.24 15.63
CA VAL A 38 2.66 -0.58 16.32
C VAL A 38 3.26 -1.31 17.51
N VAL A 39 4.50 -1.78 17.40
CA VAL A 39 5.22 -2.39 18.54
C VAL A 39 5.36 -1.36 19.68
N GLU A 40 5.82 -0.15 19.37
CA GLU A 40 5.93 0.95 20.35
C GLU A 40 4.56 1.32 20.96
N ALA A 41 3.52 1.37 20.13
CA ALA A 41 2.17 1.67 20.59
C ALA A 41 1.64 0.63 21.60
N VAL A 42 1.96 -0.65 21.40
CA VAL A 42 1.59 -1.71 22.35
C VAL A 42 2.34 -1.55 23.67
N GLU A 43 3.63 -1.21 23.63
CA GLU A 43 4.45 -1.02 24.84
C GLU A 43 4.03 0.21 25.65
N THR A 44 3.59 1.26 24.96
CA THR A 44 3.21 2.55 25.57
C THR A 44 1.71 2.68 25.88
N GLY A 45 0.89 1.74 25.42
CA GLY A 45 -0.56 1.79 25.57
C GLY A 45 -1.25 2.79 24.64
N ASP A 46 -0.62 3.14 23.52
CA ASP A 46 -1.19 4.04 22.50
C ASP A 46 -2.22 3.30 21.61
N HIS A 47 -3.47 3.31 22.05
CA HIS A 47 -4.58 2.76 21.27
C HIS A 47 -4.86 3.53 19.98
N LYS A 48 -4.44 4.80 19.86
CA LYS A 48 -4.75 5.62 18.68
C LYS A 48 -4.00 5.11 17.45
N THR A 49 -2.74 4.75 17.62
CA THR A 49 -1.93 4.14 16.54
C THR A 49 -2.56 2.84 16.01
N LEU A 50 -3.19 2.03 16.89
CA LEU A 50 -3.89 0.81 16.47
C LEU A 50 -5.17 1.11 15.68
N GLU A 51 -5.94 2.12 16.05
CA GLU A 51 -7.12 2.56 15.29
C GLU A 51 -6.75 3.09 13.91
N ASP A 52 -5.66 3.86 13.84
CA ASP A 52 -5.17 4.44 12.59
C ASP A 52 -4.63 3.34 11.66
N LEU A 53 -3.97 2.32 12.21
CA LEU A 53 -3.57 1.13 11.46
C LEU A 53 -4.78 0.41 10.85
N ASN A 54 -5.83 0.16 11.63
CA ASN A 54 -7.05 -0.49 11.13
C ASN A 54 -7.67 0.31 9.97
N THR A 55 -7.75 1.63 10.14
CA THR A 55 -8.24 2.53 9.09
C THR A 55 -7.38 2.48 7.83
N ALA A 56 -6.05 2.38 7.98
CA ALA A 56 -5.13 2.26 6.86
C ALA A 56 -5.29 0.93 6.12
N ILE A 57 -5.43 -0.19 6.85
CA ILE A 57 -5.65 -1.53 6.28
C ILE A 57 -6.96 -1.57 5.49
N ASP A 58 -8.05 -1.04 6.05
CA ASP A 58 -9.37 -1.00 5.39
C ASP A 58 -9.35 -0.22 4.07
N ARG A 59 -8.47 0.78 3.95
CA ARG A 59 -8.30 1.54 2.71
C ARG A 59 -7.36 0.84 1.74
N PHE A 60 -6.33 0.16 2.24
CA PHE A 60 -5.33 -0.50 1.43
C PHE A 60 -5.83 -1.80 0.78
N MET A 61 -6.78 -2.49 1.42
CA MET A 61 -7.35 -3.74 0.89
C MET A 61 -8.55 -3.54 -0.06
N LYS A 62 -9.02 -2.30 -0.24
CA LYS A 62 -10.05 -1.96 -1.25
C LYS A 62 -9.46 -1.90 -2.65
#